data_AF-A0A0C3EE18-F1
#
_entry.id   AF-A0A0C3EE18-F1
#
_cell.length_a   1.000
_cell.length_b   1.000
_cell.length_c   1.000
_cell.angle_alpha   90.00
_cell.angle_beta   90.00
_cell.angle_gamma   90.00
#
_symmetry.space_group_name_H-M   'P 1'
#
loop_
_entity.id
_entity.type
_entity.pdbx_description
1 polymer ?
#
loop_
_entity_poly.entity_id
_entity_poly.type
_entity_poly.pdbx_seq_one_letter_code
_entity_poly.pdbx_strand_id
1 'polypeptide(L)'
;LKTHKYQAILIGPEMCLDHEGFHELLKAPDFSQDLVGIAVNEAHCISQWGGDFRPAYGKLGDICSYVPTNIPILATSATLAPAAMQEVQQKLHIASVNTFFINLGNDRPNITPSVIKIKSATSGNWGGNDIPRYTL
;
A
#
# COMPACT_ATOMS: atom_id res chain seq x y z
N LEU A 1 -20.90 10.09 -6.49
CA LEU A 1 -19.62 10.65 -6.98
C LEU A 1 -19.85 11.92 -7.80
N LYS A 2 -20.75 11.90 -8.80
CA LYS A 2 -21.14 13.08 -9.62
C LYS A 2 -21.74 14.30 -8.91
N THR A 3 -22.02 14.21 -7.61
CA THR A 3 -22.57 15.31 -6.80
C THR A 3 -21.50 16.06 -6.01
N HIS A 4 -20.20 15.75 -6.21
CA HIS A 4 -19.06 16.38 -5.54
C HIS A 4 -19.14 16.41 -4.01
N LYS A 5 -19.94 15.53 -3.41
CA LYS A 5 -20.15 15.44 -1.95
C LYS A 5 -18.99 14.79 -1.20
N TYR A 6 -18.16 14.01 -1.90
CA TYR A 6 -17.12 13.18 -1.29
C TYR A 6 -15.74 13.74 -1.60
N GLN A 7 -14.89 13.79 -0.58
CA GLN A 7 -13.50 14.27 -0.69
C GLN A 7 -12.50 13.13 -0.91
N ALA A 8 -12.90 11.89 -0.62
CA ALA A 8 -12.07 10.70 -0.78
C ALA A 8 -12.90 9.54 -1.32
N ILE A 9 -12.29 8.74 -2.19
CA ILE A 9 -12.85 7.52 -2.77
C ILE A 9 -11.87 6.39 -2.48
N LEU A 10 -12.34 5.38 -1.74
CA LEU A 10 -11.57 4.16 -1.50
C LEU A 10 -12.11 3.08 -2.42
N ILE A 11 -11.21 2.47 -3.20
CA ILE A 11 -11.56 1.46 -4.18
C ILE A 11 -10.47 0.39 -4.23
N GLY A 12 -10.88 -0.88 -4.31
CA GLY A 12 -9.95 -1.99 -4.52
C GLY A 12 -9.42 -2.02 -5.97
N PRO A 13 -8.26 -2.64 -6.22
CA PRO A 13 -7.66 -2.64 -7.55
C PRO A 13 -8.53 -3.34 -8.60
N GLU A 14 -9.24 -4.41 -8.23
CA GLU A 14 -10.15 -5.13 -9.15
C GLU A 14 -11.31 -4.23 -9.61
N MET A 15 -12.00 -3.57 -8.66
CA MET A 15 -13.09 -2.63 -9.00
C MET A 15 -12.58 -1.43 -9.81
N CYS A 16 -11.38 -0.96 -9.51
CA CYS A 16 -10.74 0.13 -10.23
C CYS A 16 -10.50 -0.24 -11.70
N LEU A 17 -10.13 -1.48 -11.98
CA LEU A 17 -9.79 -1.98 -13.31
C LEU A 17 -10.97 -2.52 -14.11
N ASP A 18 -11.90 -3.20 -13.46
CA ASP A 18 -12.93 -3.98 -14.15
C ASP A 18 -14.28 -3.24 -14.25
N HIS A 19 -14.51 -2.20 -13.45
CA HIS A 19 -15.79 -1.50 -13.41
C HIS A 19 -15.85 -0.34 -14.41
N GLU A 20 -16.51 -0.56 -15.56
CA GLU A 20 -16.66 0.43 -16.65
C GLU A 20 -17.17 1.80 -16.16
N GLY A 21 -18.19 1.81 -15.29
CA GLY A 21 -18.75 3.06 -14.77
C GLY A 21 -17.75 3.89 -13.92
N PHE A 22 -16.69 3.26 -13.40
CA PHE A 22 -15.62 3.98 -12.71
C PHE A 22 -14.66 4.60 -13.71
N HIS A 23 -14.35 3.92 -14.82
CA HIS A 23 -13.55 4.49 -15.90
C HIS A 23 -14.24 5.66 -16.57
N GLU A 24 -15.56 5.55 -16.80
CA GLU A 24 -16.37 6.66 -17.32
C GLU A 24 -16.34 7.86 -16.38
N LEU A 25 -16.41 7.62 -15.08
CA LEU A 25 -16.29 8.68 -14.07
C LEU A 25 -14.91 9.33 -14.11
N LEU A 26 -13.82 8.55 -14.17
CA LEU A 26 -12.45 9.08 -14.26
C LEU A 26 -12.24 9.95 -15.51
N LYS A 27 -12.89 9.59 -16.62
CA LYS A 27 -12.83 10.32 -17.89
C LYS A 27 -13.78 11.53 -17.94
N ALA A 28 -14.74 11.63 -17.03
CA ALA A 28 -15.70 12.72 -17.02
C ALA A 28 -15.00 14.04 -16.65
N PRO A 29 -15.08 15.10 -17.49
CA PRO A 29 -14.37 16.36 -17.25
C PRO A 29 -14.64 16.99 -15.89
N ASP A 30 -15.91 17.00 -15.46
CA ASP A 30 -16.30 17.58 -14.17
C ASP A 30 -15.61 16.88 -13.01
N PHE A 31 -15.44 15.55 -13.09
CA PHE A 31 -14.77 14.78 -12.05
C PHE A 31 -13.24 14.92 -12.13
N SER A 32 -12.66 14.84 -13.33
CA SER A 32 -11.21 14.83 -13.52
C SER A 32 -10.55 16.18 -13.21
N GLN A 33 -11.28 17.29 -13.42
CA GLN A 33 -10.81 18.64 -13.03
C GLN A 33 -10.72 18.84 -11.52
N ASP A 34 -11.58 18.15 -10.76
CA ASP A 34 -11.62 18.22 -9.30
C ASP A 34 -10.71 17.17 -8.63
N LEU A 35 -10.11 16.26 -9.40
CA LEU A 35 -9.19 15.27 -8.87
C LEU A 35 -7.88 15.95 -8.46
N VAL A 36 -7.50 15.81 -7.19
CA VAL A 36 -6.30 16.46 -6.64
C VAL A 36 -5.12 15.51 -6.43
N GLY A 37 -5.34 14.20 -6.50
CA GLY A 37 -4.29 13.22 -6.27
C GLY A 37 -4.80 11.78 -6.28
N ILE A 38 -3.87 10.84 -6.45
CA ILE A 38 -4.10 9.40 -6.34
C ILE A 38 -3.15 8.83 -5.28
N ALA A 39 -3.68 8.02 -4.37
CA ALA A 39 -2.89 7.30 -3.39
C ALA A 39 -2.99 5.78 -3.63
N VAL A 40 -1.85 5.14 -3.88
CA VAL A 40 -1.73 3.68 -3.99
C VAL A 40 -1.15 3.15 -2.68
N ASN A 41 -2.00 2.49 -1.88
CA ASN A 41 -1.59 1.85 -0.64
C ASN A 41 -1.09 0.43 -0.86
N GLU A 42 -0.15 -0.02 -0.02
CA GLU A 42 0.56 -1.30 -0.15
C GLU A 42 1.20 -1.49 -1.52
N ALA A 43 1.87 -0.44 -2.01
CA ALA A 43 2.48 -0.41 -3.35
C ALA A 43 3.46 -1.56 -3.61
N HIS A 44 3.98 -2.21 -2.55
CA HIS A 44 4.79 -3.41 -2.70
C HIS A 44 4.07 -4.55 -3.44
N CYS A 45 2.73 -4.62 -3.41
CA CYS A 45 1.95 -5.61 -4.16
C CYS A 45 2.17 -5.55 -5.69
N ILE A 46 2.70 -4.44 -6.20
CA ILE A 46 3.02 -4.25 -7.62
C ILE A 46 4.23 -5.10 -8.06
N SER A 47 5.14 -5.38 -7.12
CA SER A 47 6.45 -5.99 -7.36
C SER A 47 6.67 -7.30 -6.57
N GLN A 48 6.11 -7.41 -5.36
CA GLN A 48 6.40 -8.53 -4.47
C GLN A 48 5.67 -9.81 -4.91
N TRP A 49 6.40 -10.93 -4.91
CA TRP A 49 5.95 -12.29 -5.26
C TRP A 49 5.42 -12.43 -6.70
N GLY A 50 6.29 -12.16 -7.68
CA GLY A 50 6.21 -12.74 -9.02
C GLY A 50 4.80 -12.83 -9.62
N GLY A 51 4.08 -11.72 -9.72
CA GLY A 51 2.75 -11.68 -10.36
C GLY A 51 1.62 -12.43 -9.65
N ASP A 52 1.89 -13.25 -8.63
CA ASP A 52 0.88 -14.11 -7.98
C ASP A 52 0.20 -13.43 -6.78
N PHE A 53 0.84 -12.46 -6.14
CA PHE A 53 0.26 -11.71 -5.03
C PHE A 53 -0.51 -10.48 -5.55
N ARG A 54 -1.82 -10.65 -5.77
CA ARG A 54 -2.77 -9.65 -6.31
C ARG A 54 -2.35 -9.06 -7.66
N PRO A 55 -2.49 -9.83 -8.77
CA PRO A 55 -2.14 -9.40 -10.12
C PRO A 55 -2.71 -8.04 -10.55
N ALA A 56 -3.89 -7.68 -10.02
CA ALA A 56 -4.56 -6.41 -10.28
C ALA A 56 -3.67 -5.18 -9.94
N TYR A 57 -2.85 -5.25 -8.89
CA TYR A 57 -1.95 -4.14 -8.54
C TYR A 57 -0.97 -3.80 -9.66
N GLY A 58 -0.48 -4.80 -10.38
CA GLY A 58 0.45 -4.60 -11.50
C GLY A 58 -0.15 -3.83 -12.68
N LYS A 59 -1.49 -3.72 -12.76
CA LYS A 59 -2.22 -3.02 -13.83
C LYS A 59 -2.70 -1.63 -13.43
N LEU A 60 -2.45 -1.18 -12.19
CA LEU A 60 -2.89 0.14 -11.74
C LEU A 60 -2.27 1.30 -12.54
N GLY A 61 -1.17 1.07 -13.26
CA GLY A 61 -0.61 2.00 -14.24
C GLY A 61 -1.56 2.38 -15.37
N ASP A 62 -2.44 1.44 -15.77
CA ASP A 62 -3.46 1.69 -16.81
C ASP A 62 -4.44 2.77 -16.33
N ILE A 63 -4.82 2.72 -15.05
CA ILE A 63 -5.68 3.72 -14.42
C ILE A 63 -4.99 5.07 -14.30
N CYS A 64 -3.72 5.06 -13.89
CA CYS A 64 -2.89 6.27 -13.81
C CYS A 64 -2.71 6.93 -15.19
N SER A 65 -2.89 6.20 -16.28
CA SER A 65 -2.82 6.73 -17.65
C SER A 65 -4.09 7.45 -18.11
N TYR A 66 -5.22 7.25 -17.42
CA TYR A 66 -6.48 7.96 -17.71
C TYR A 66 -6.59 9.31 -17.00
N VAL A 67 -5.73 9.58 -16.02
CA VAL A 67 -5.76 10.85 -15.27
C VAL A 67 -4.80 11.88 -15.85
N PRO A 68 -5.09 13.19 -15.70
CA PRO A 68 -4.18 14.24 -16.16
C PRO A 68 -2.78 14.12 -15.56
N THR A 69 -1.75 14.45 -16.34
CA THR A 69 -0.34 14.28 -15.94
C THR A 69 0.10 15.19 -14.78
N ASN A 70 -0.66 16.23 -14.48
CA ASN A 70 -0.42 17.13 -13.35
C ASN A 70 -0.96 16.59 -12.02
N ILE A 71 -1.67 15.47 -12.01
CA ILE A 71 -2.21 14.87 -10.77
C ILE A 71 -1.09 14.10 -10.06
N PRO A 72 -0.75 14.46 -8.80
CA PRO A 72 0.29 13.76 -8.05
C PRO A 72 -0.15 12.34 -7.68
N ILE A 73 0.80 11.41 -7.77
CA ILE A 73 0.64 10.01 -7.34
C ILE A 73 1.47 9.80 -6.08
N LEU A 74 0.83 9.32 -5.01
CA LEU A 74 1.46 8.92 -3.77
C LEU A 74 1.44 7.39 -3.66
N ALA A 75 2.61 6.76 -3.71
CA ALA A 75 2.76 5.34 -3.42
C ALA A 75 3.21 5.15 -1.97
N THR A 76 2.49 4.33 -1.19
CA THR A 76 2.82 4.06 0.23
C THR A 76 3.01 2.58 0.46
N SER A 77 3.96 2.22 1.32
CA SER A 77 4.21 0.85 1.74
C SER A 77 5.08 0.83 3.00
N ALA A 78 4.81 -0.10 3.92
CA ALA A 78 5.70 -0.36 5.04
C ALA A 78 6.94 -1.18 4.63
N THR A 79 6.80 -2.01 3.60
CA THR A 79 7.83 -2.93 3.11
C THR A 79 8.09 -2.65 1.63
N LEU A 80 9.11 -1.88 1.30
CA LEU A 80 9.44 -1.59 -0.10
C LEU A 80 10.95 -1.61 -0.30
N ALA A 81 11.48 -2.75 -0.74
CA ALA A 81 12.89 -2.88 -1.07
C ALA A 81 13.26 -1.97 -2.27
N PRO A 82 14.51 -1.50 -2.40
CA PRO A 82 14.90 -0.60 -3.48
C PRO A 82 14.57 -1.09 -4.90
N ALA A 83 14.74 -2.38 -5.18
CA ALA A 83 14.36 -2.97 -6.48
C ALA A 83 12.84 -2.90 -6.72
N ALA A 84 12.06 -3.25 -5.70
CA ALA A 84 10.60 -3.16 -5.77
C ALA A 84 10.11 -1.72 -5.91
N MET A 85 10.79 -0.75 -5.30
CA MET A 85 10.51 0.67 -5.47
C MET A 85 10.69 1.11 -6.93
N GLN A 86 11.76 0.67 -7.59
CA GLN A 86 11.98 0.98 -9.02
C GLN A 86 10.87 0.41 -9.90
N GLU A 87 10.42 -0.82 -9.63
CA GLU A 87 9.29 -1.43 -10.34
C GLU A 87 7.98 -0.69 -10.09
N VAL A 88 7.69 -0.31 -8.84
CA VAL A 88 6.52 0.51 -8.48
C VAL A 88 6.54 1.82 -9.25
N GLN A 89 7.68 2.50 -9.26
CA GLN A 89 7.84 3.78 -9.93
C GLN A 89 7.58 3.64 -11.44
N GLN A 90 8.14 2.60 -12.06
CA GLN A 90 7.96 2.32 -13.48
C GLN A 90 6.50 1.97 -13.80
N LYS A 91 5.89 1.03 -13.07
CA LYS A 91 4.53 0.55 -13.37
C LYS A 91 3.44 1.58 -13.06
N LEU A 92 3.67 2.51 -12.13
CA LEU A 92 2.72 3.61 -11.85
C LEU A 92 2.99 4.87 -12.68
N HIS A 93 3.96 4.82 -13.61
CA HIS A 93 4.36 5.96 -14.44
C HIS A 93 4.79 7.20 -13.63
N ILE A 94 5.41 6.98 -12.46
CA ILE A 94 5.92 8.05 -11.61
C ILE A 94 7.24 8.54 -12.20
N ALA A 95 7.27 9.80 -12.65
CA ALA A 95 8.48 10.40 -13.21
C ALA A 95 9.60 10.49 -12.16
N SER A 96 10.83 10.11 -12.51
CA SER A 96 11.98 10.28 -11.59
C SER A 96 12.25 11.76 -11.30
N VAL A 97 11.93 12.63 -12.25
CA VAL A 97 12.05 14.09 -12.10
C VAL A 97 10.89 14.56 -11.23
N ASN A 98 11.19 15.34 -10.18
CA ASN A 98 10.21 15.86 -9.23
C ASN A 98 9.50 14.81 -8.34
N THR A 99 10.16 13.68 -8.09
CA THR A 99 9.69 12.68 -7.11
C THR A 99 10.45 12.80 -5.79
N PHE A 100 9.72 12.74 -4.69
CA PHE A 100 10.28 12.66 -3.34
C PHE A 100 10.17 11.24 -2.81
N PHE A 101 11.27 10.75 -2.25
CA PHE A 101 11.29 9.49 -1.52
C PHE A 101 11.46 9.77 -0.03
N ILE A 102 10.57 9.20 0.79
CA ILE A 102 10.59 9.34 2.25
C ILE A 102 10.67 7.94 2.86
N ASN A 103 11.74 7.67 3.59
CA ASN A 103 11.90 6.48 4.41
C ASN A 103 12.11 6.90 5.87
N LEU A 104 11.11 6.62 6.71
CA LEU A 104 11.15 6.96 8.14
C LEU A 104 11.81 5.87 8.99
N GLY A 105 12.24 4.77 8.37
CA GLY A 105 12.74 3.59 9.08
C GLY A 105 11.64 2.85 9.85
N ASN A 106 12.03 1.75 10.47
CA ASN A 106 11.18 0.95 11.35
C ASN A 106 11.60 1.06 12.82
N ASP A 107 12.50 1.99 13.14
CA ASP A 107 12.95 2.19 14.52
C ASP A 107 11.78 2.61 15.41
N ARG A 108 11.78 2.07 16.63
CA ARG A 108 10.76 2.27 17.64
C ARG A 108 11.49 2.41 18.98
N PRO A 109 11.93 3.63 19.35
CA PRO A 109 12.72 3.84 20.56
C PRO A 109 11.96 3.46 21.85
N ASN A 110 10.63 3.30 21.76
CA ASN A 110 9.75 2.83 22.82
C ASN A 110 9.55 1.30 22.84
N ILE A 111 10.27 0.52 22.03
CA ILE A 111 10.21 -0.94 22.00
C ILE A 111 11.58 -1.51 22.35
N THR A 112 11.66 -2.32 23.41
CA THR A 112 12.87 -3.03 23.82
C THR A 112 12.76 -4.51 23.48
N PRO A 113 13.52 -5.04 22.50
CA PRO A 113 13.51 -6.46 22.17
C PRO A 113 14.16 -7.28 23.29
N SER A 114 13.50 -8.34 23.74
CA SER A 114 14.04 -9.32 24.70
C SER A 114 14.02 -10.73 24.11
N VAL A 115 15.08 -11.50 24.33
CA VAL A 115 15.15 -12.92 23.91
C VAL A 115 15.17 -13.79 25.16
N ILE A 116 14.22 -14.72 25.26
CA ILE A 116 14.12 -15.64 26.39
C ILE A 116 14.21 -17.07 25.87
N LYS A 117 15.11 -17.86 26.44
CA LYS A 117 15.21 -19.29 26.12
C LYS A 117 13.98 -20.01 26.65
N ILE A 118 13.19 -20.59 25.75
CA ILE A 118 12.11 -21.49 26.11
C ILE A 118 12.74 -22.80 26.66
N LYS A 119 12.40 -23.18 27.89
CA LYS A 119 12.74 -24.52 28.42
C LYS A 119 11.88 -25.53 27.66
N SER A 120 12.50 -26.61 27.17
CA SER A 120 11.96 -27.60 26.23
C SER A 120 10.44 -27.86 26.31
N ALA A 121 9.82 -28.11 25.15
CA ALA A 121 8.46 -28.65 25.04
C ALA A 121 8.42 -30.12 25.53
N THR A 122 8.65 -30.31 26.81
CA THR A 122 8.48 -31.60 27.50
C THR A 122 7.21 -31.49 28.33
N SER A 123 6.14 -32.08 27.79
CA SER A 123 4.88 -32.49 28.43
C SER A 123 4.67 -32.00 29.88
N GLY A 124 3.99 -30.88 30.04
CA GLY A 124 3.49 -30.41 31.33
C GLY A 124 2.10 -29.82 31.14
N ASN A 125 1.12 -30.32 31.89
CA ASN A 125 -0.28 -29.88 31.86
C ASN A 125 -0.40 -28.35 31.76
N TRP A 126 -1.19 -27.88 30.79
CA TRP A 126 -1.64 -26.49 30.64
C TRP A 126 -2.64 -26.13 31.75
N GLY A 127 -2.20 -26.20 33.01
CA GLY A 127 -3.02 -26.00 34.19
C GLY A 127 -2.13 -25.66 35.38
N GLY A 128 -1.53 -24.48 35.37
CA GLY A 128 -0.72 -23.98 36.47
C GLY A 128 -0.25 -22.55 36.17
N ASN A 129 -0.22 -21.71 37.20
CA ASN A 129 0.09 -20.27 37.18
C ASN A 129 1.53 -19.90 36.73
N ASP A 130 2.18 -20.72 35.90
CA ASP A 130 3.58 -20.60 35.51
C ASP A 130 3.82 -19.74 34.25
N ILE A 131 2.85 -18.88 33.89
CA ILE A 131 3.14 -17.80 32.93
C ILE A 131 3.95 -16.75 33.70
N PRO A 132 5.25 -16.55 33.39
CA PRO A 132 6.01 -15.54 34.10
C PRO A 132 5.40 -14.18 33.79
N ARG A 133 4.87 -13.51 34.82
CA ARG A 133 4.45 -12.11 34.71
C ARG A 133 5.71 -11.27 34.62
N TYR A 134 6.13 -10.94 33.41
CA TYR A 134 7.16 -9.94 33.18
C TYR A 134 6.51 -8.57 33.34
N THR A 135 6.72 -7.94 34.50
CA THR A 135 6.46 -6.51 34.68
C THR A 135 7.62 -5.76 34.02
N LEU A 136 7.31 -4.92 33.03
CA LEU A 136 8.25 -3.95 32.47
C LEU A 136 8.55 -2.84 33.47
#